data_AF-A0A7V6P0E3-F1
#
_entry.id   AF-A0A7V6P0E3-F1
#
_cell.length_a   1.000
_cell.length_b   1.000
_cell.length_c   1.000
_cell.angle_alpha   90.00
_cell.angle_beta   90.00
_cell.angle_gamma   90.00
#
_symmetry.space_group_name_H-M   'P 1'
#
loop_
_entity.id
_entity.type
_entity.pdbx_description
1 polymer ?
#
loop_
_entity_poly.entity_id
_entity_poly.type
_entity_poly.pdbx_seq_one_letter_code
_entity_poly.pdbx_strand_id
1 'polypeptide(L)'
;MDAISGFGKVSESSVKNIYKGSKDDSFKKQIDAAMSKNDEQELRKVCRDFESILLQSLYSQMKATVQKAELIPESAGHSILESMLDEKLVEEAAKNKGIGLADVLYKQLVKQIRSNNSDPEESNSDKPL
;
A
#
# COMPACT_ATOMS: atom_id res chain seq x y z
N MET A 1 -13.06 -9.56 39.08
CA MET A 1 -13.59 -8.63 38.06
C MET A 1 -12.36 -8.12 37.34
N ASP A 2 -11.69 -8.97 36.56
CA ASP A 2 -10.33 -8.68 36.05
C ASP A 2 -10.11 -9.43 34.73
N ALA A 3 -10.35 -8.77 33.59
CA ALA A 3 -10.02 -9.32 32.27
C ALA A 3 -9.75 -8.23 31.21
N ILE A 4 -9.19 -7.08 31.60
CA ILE A 4 -8.82 -5.99 30.66
C ILE A 4 -7.33 -5.64 30.78
N SER A 5 -6.45 -6.64 30.89
CA SER A 5 -4.99 -6.43 30.93
C SER A 5 -4.25 -6.89 29.66
N GLY A 6 -4.97 -7.29 28.61
CA GLY A 6 -4.36 -7.92 27.42
C GLY A 6 -4.04 -6.98 26.24
N PHE A 7 -4.59 -5.76 26.20
CA PHE A 7 -4.61 -4.96 24.96
C PHE A 7 -3.40 -4.01 24.75
N GLY A 8 -2.39 -4.03 25.63
CA GLY A 8 -1.39 -2.96 25.70
C GLY A 8 0.03 -3.28 25.25
N LYS A 9 0.36 -4.51 24.83
CA LYS A 9 1.76 -4.86 24.49
C LYS A 9 1.90 -5.26 23.03
N VAL A 10 1.81 -4.27 22.15
CA VAL A 10 2.48 -4.35 20.85
C VAL A 10 3.98 -4.33 21.13
N SER A 11 4.60 -5.51 21.08
CA SER A 11 6.03 -5.69 21.22
C SER A 11 6.76 -4.93 20.12
N GLU A 12 7.77 -4.14 20.49
CA GLU A 12 8.67 -3.43 19.57
C GLU A 12 9.28 -4.40 18.54
N SER A 13 9.45 -5.68 18.89
CA SER A 13 9.89 -6.76 18.01
C SER A 13 8.88 -7.12 16.92
N SER A 14 7.57 -7.07 17.22
CA SER A 14 6.50 -7.32 16.24
C SER A 14 6.37 -6.17 15.25
N VAL A 15 6.52 -4.93 15.73
CA VAL A 15 6.57 -3.73 14.89
C VAL A 15 7.79 -3.76 13.96
N LYS A 16 8.96 -4.12 14.49
CA LYS A 16 10.22 -4.21 13.72
C LYS A 16 10.20 -5.33 12.67
N ASN A 17 9.41 -6.38 12.85
CA ASN A 17 9.24 -7.44 11.86
C ASN A 17 8.31 -7.03 10.69
N ILE A 18 7.30 -6.18 10.93
CA ILE A 18 6.48 -5.60 9.86
C ILE A 18 7.34 -4.73 8.93
N TYR A 19 8.29 -3.95 9.49
CA TYR A 19 9.27 -3.18 8.71
C TYR A 19 10.38 -4.03 8.06
N LYS A 20 10.46 -5.33 8.37
CA LYS A 20 11.44 -6.27 7.81
C LYS A 20 10.85 -7.16 6.70
N GLY A 21 9.76 -6.72 6.07
CA GLY A 21 9.25 -7.31 4.85
C GLY A 21 10.15 -6.95 3.65
N SER A 22 10.89 -7.94 3.15
CA SER A 22 11.59 -8.04 1.85
C SER A 22 12.36 -6.82 1.32
N LYS A 23 13.64 -7.04 0.95
CA LYS A 23 14.41 -6.19 0.03
C LYS A 23 13.85 -6.25 -1.40
N ASP A 24 12.54 -6.10 -1.56
CA ASP A 24 11.90 -6.05 -2.86
C ASP A 24 11.77 -4.59 -3.29
N ASP A 25 12.83 -4.08 -3.92
CA ASP A 25 12.84 -2.75 -4.52
C ASP A 25 11.98 -2.69 -5.81
N SER A 26 11.23 -3.75 -6.16
CA SER A 26 10.40 -3.80 -7.37
C SER A 26 9.43 -2.62 -7.45
N PHE A 27 8.75 -2.31 -6.34
CA PHE A 27 7.82 -1.20 -6.26
C PHE A 27 8.52 0.15 -6.48
N LYS A 28 9.65 0.36 -5.78
CA LYS A 28 10.45 1.57 -5.94
C LYS A 28 10.95 1.74 -7.38
N LYS A 29 11.43 0.67 -8.01
CA LYS A 29 11.88 0.67 -9.42
C LYS A 29 10.75 1.02 -10.38
N GLN A 30 9.53 0.50 -10.16
CA GLN A 30 8.37 0.82 -10.99
C GLN A 30 7.97 2.30 -10.87
N ILE A 31 7.95 2.84 -9.65
CA ILE A 31 7.74 4.29 -9.44
C ILE A 31 8.84 5.10 -10.12
N ASP A 32 10.12 4.81 -9.85
CA ASP A 32 11.24 5.56 -10.40
C ASP A 32 11.23 5.54 -11.94
N ALA A 33 10.87 4.41 -12.54
CA ALA A 33 10.71 4.27 -13.99
C ALA A 33 9.52 5.07 -14.55
N ALA A 34 8.36 5.05 -13.88
CA ALA A 34 7.19 5.83 -14.28
C ALA A 34 7.45 7.34 -14.16
N MET A 35 8.11 7.76 -13.08
CA MET A 35 8.50 9.15 -12.82
C MET A 35 9.50 9.65 -13.86
N SER A 36 10.54 8.86 -14.18
CA SER A 36 11.56 9.23 -15.18
C SER A 36 10.98 9.39 -16.59
N LYS A 37 9.91 8.67 -16.90
CA LYS A 37 9.21 8.74 -18.20
C LYS A 37 8.10 9.79 -18.23
N ASN A 38 7.82 10.48 -17.13
CA ASN A 38 6.64 11.33 -16.94
C ASN A 38 5.33 10.61 -17.35
N ASP A 39 5.27 9.30 -17.12
CA ASP A 39 4.11 8.50 -17.48
C ASP A 39 3.10 8.52 -16.33
N GLU A 40 2.21 9.51 -16.35
CA GLU A 40 1.18 9.68 -15.32
C GLU A 40 0.21 8.49 -15.25
N GLN A 41 -0.02 7.79 -16.37
CA GLN A 41 -0.91 6.62 -16.41
C GLN A 41 -0.28 5.43 -15.72
N GLU A 42 1.00 5.16 -16.00
CA GLU A 42 1.75 4.10 -15.34
C GLU A 42 1.93 4.40 -13.84
N LEU A 43 2.24 5.65 -13.49
CA LEU A 43 2.35 6.06 -12.08
C LEU A 43 1.04 5.81 -11.32
N ARG A 44 -0.10 6.13 -11.93
CA ARG A 44 -1.42 5.85 -11.34
C ARG A 44 -1.71 4.35 -11.25
N LYS A 45 -1.28 3.55 -12.23
CA LYS A 45 -1.41 2.10 -12.20
C LYS A 45 -0.62 1.50 -11.04
N VAL A 46 0.65 1.87 -10.89
CA VAL A 46 1.53 1.41 -9.80
C VAL A 46 0.94 1.77 -8.43
N CYS A 47 0.36 2.96 -8.29
CA CYS A 47 -0.33 3.36 -7.05
C CYS A 47 -1.56 2.49 -6.74
N ARG A 48 -2.34 2.09 -7.76
CA ARG A 48 -3.50 1.19 -7.58
C ARG A 48 -3.09 -0.24 -7.23
N ASP A 49 -2.03 -0.73 -7.86
CA ASP A 49 -1.48 -2.07 -7.57
C ASP A 49 -1.00 -2.13 -6.11
N PHE A 50 -0.37 -1.06 -5.63
CA PHE A 50 0.02 -0.91 -4.22
C PHE A 50 -1.16 -0.84 -3.26
N GLU A 51 -2.19 -0.05 -3.58
CA GLU A 51 -3.41 0.02 -2.77
C GLU A 51 -4.05 -1.37 -2.61
N SER A 52 -4.02 -2.21 -3.65
CA SER A 52 -4.58 -3.57 -3.60
C SER A 52 -3.84 -4.45 -2.59
N ILE A 53 -2.51 -4.39 -2.56
CA ILE A 53 -1.66 -5.12 -1.58
C ILE A 53 -1.91 -4.61 -0.16
N LEU A 54 -2.01 -3.29 -0.02
CA LEU A 54 -2.26 -2.66 1.28
C LEU A 54 -3.66 -2.99 1.80
N LEU A 55 -4.66 -3.01 0.93
CA LEU A 55 -6.02 -3.40 1.26
C LEU A 55 -6.09 -4.86 1.71
N GLN A 56 -5.37 -5.77 1.04
CA GLN A 56 -5.24 -7.16 1.47
C GLN A 56 -4.65 -7.27 2.88
N SER A 57 -3.57 -6.54 3.13
CA SER A 57 -2.90 -6.53 4.43
C SER A 57 -3.80 -5.96 5.53
N LEU A 58 -4.52 -4.88 5.23
CA LEU A 58 -5.48 -4.26 6.14
C LEU A 58 -6.64 -5.19 6.46
N TYR A 59 -7.25 -5.80 5.44
CA TYR A 59 -8.34 -6.75 5.60
C TYR A 59 -7.93 -7.95 6.47
N SER A 60 -6.73 -8.51 6.23
CA SER A 60 -6.19 -9.59 7.05
C SER A 60 -6.04 -9.19 8.53
N GLN A 61 -5.54 -7.98 8.81
CA GLN A 61 -5.44 -7.46 10.17
C GLN A 61 -6.81 -7.25 10.82
N MET A 62 -7.79 -6.73 10.07
CA MET A 62 -9.16 -6.59 10.55
C MET A 62 -9.77 -7.94 10.92
N LYS A 63 -9.63 -8.96 10.06
CA LYS A 63 -10.12 -10.32 10.30
C LYS A 63 -9.45 -10.95 11.52
N ALA A 64 -8.15 -10.71 11.74
CA ALA A 64 -7.42 -11.18 12.91
C ALA A 64 -7.95 -10.62 14.25
N THR A 65 -8.71 -9.52 14.24
CA THR A 65 -9.37 -8.99 15.45
C THR A 65 -10.65 -9.75 15.83
N VAL A 66 -11.17 -10.58 14.94
CA VAL A 66 -12.35 -11.40 15.18
C VAL A 66 -11.92 -12.69 15.90
N GLN A 67 -12.42 -12.89 17.12
CA GLN A 67 -12.17 -14.13 17.87
C GLN A 67 -12.79 -15.32 17.12
N LYS A 68 -12.01 -16.39 16.96
CA LYS A 68 -12.51 -17.62 16.34
C LYS A 68 -13.55 -18.28 17.26
N ALA A 69 -14.66 -18.72 16.68
CA ALA A 69 -15.69 -19.41 17.43
C ALA A 69 -15.20 -20.80 17.85
N GLU A 70 -15.21 -21.10 19.14
CA GLU A 70 -14.78 -22.39 19.70
C GLU A 70 -15.65 -23.57 19.23
N LEU A 71 -16.87 -23.27 18.77
CA LEU A 71 -17.87 -24.24 18.31
C LEU A 71 -17.68 -24.70 16.85
N ILE A 72 -16.88 -23.99 16.05
CA ILE A 72 -16.62 -24.37 14.65
C ILE A 72 -15.15 -24.81 14.54
N PRO A 73 -14.87 -26.12 14.41
CA PRO A 73 -13.51 -26.60 14.27
C PRO A 73 -12.93 -26.16 12.92
N GLU A 74 -11.74 -25.56 12.96
CA GLU A 74 -11.02 -25.22 11.73
C GLU A 74 -10.57 -26.50 11.01
N SER A 75 -10.92 -26.59 9.74
CA SER A 75 -10.42 -27.63 8.84
C SER A 75 -9.55 -27.01 7.74
N ALA A 76 -8.60 -27.79 7.21
CA ALA A 76 -7.74 -27.34 6.12
C ALA A 76 -8.55 -26.92 4.88
N GLY A 77 -9.64 -27.64 4.57
CA GLY A 77 -10.54 -27.27 3.47
C GLY A 77 -11.25 -25.94 3.70
N HIS A 78 -11.70 -25.69 4.93
CA HIS A 78 -12.32 -24.42 5.30
C HIS A 78 -11.34 -23.24 5.16
N SER A 79 -10.11 -23.39 5.65
CA SER A 79 -9.07 -22.36 5.56
C SER A 79 -8.72 -22.00 4.11
N ILE A 80 -8.67 -22.99 3.22
CA ILE A 80 -8.43 -22.75 1.78
C ILE A 80 -9.60 -21.96 1.17
N LEU A 81 -10.84 -22.38 1.43
CA LEU A 81 -12.03 -21.71 0.91
C LEU A 81 -12.12 -20.26 1.43
N GLU A 82 -11.87 -20.04 2.71
CA GLU A 82 -11.81 -18.70 3.29
C GLU A 82 -10.73 -17.84 2.64
N SER A 83 -9.54 -18.40 2.40
CA SER A 83 -8.44 -17.65 1.76
C SER A 83 -8.82 -17.21 0.34
N MET A 84 -9.45 -18.09 -0.43
CA MET A 84 -9.96 -17.75 -1.77
C MET A 84 -11.08 -16.71 -1.73
N LEU A 85 -11.96 -16.81 -0.73
CA LEU A 85 -13.03 -15.85 -0.51
C LEU A 85 -12.47 -14.47 -0.16
N ASP A 86 -11.52 -14.43 0.78
CA ASP A 86 -10.84 -13.22 1.23
C ASP A 86 -10.12 -12.52 0.06
N GLU A 87 -9.40 -13.29 -0.78
CA GLU A 87 -8.73 -12.77 -1.98
C GLU A 87 -9.74 -12.15 -2.95
N LYS A 88 -10.86 -12.83 -3.24
CA LYS A 88 -11.89 -12.30 -4.15
C LYS A 88 -12.60 -11.08 -3.60
N LEU A 89 -12.87 -11.07 -2.29
CA LEU A 89 -13.49 -9.92 -1.63
C LEU A 89 -12.61 -8.68 -1.76
N VAL A 90 -11.31 -8.82 -1.47
CA VAL A 90 -10.34 -7.72 -1.58
C VAL A 90 -10.15 -7.29 -3.03
N GLU A 91 -10.08 -8.22 -3.97
CA GLU A 91 -9.98 -7.93 -5.40
C GLU A 91 -11.17 -7.07 -5.88
N GLU A 92 -12.40 -7.45 -5.53
CA GLU A 92 -13.61 -6.69 -5.90
C GLU A 92 -13.68 -5.34 -5.18
N ALA A 93 -13.23 -5.27 -3.92
CA ALA A 93 -13.14 -4.01 -3.19
C ALA A 93 -12.11 -3.05 -3.83
N ALA A 94 -10.99 -3.57 -4.34
CA ALA A 94 -9.97 -2.79 -5.02
C ALA A 94 -10.42 -2.31 -6.42
N LYS A 95 -11.22 -3.10 -7.15
CA LYS A 95 -11.77 -2.73 -8.47
C LYS A 95 -12.68 -1.49 -8.38
N ASN A 96 -13.51 -1.41 -7.35
CA ASN A 96 -14.50 -0.34 -7.18
C ASN A 96 -13.92 0.85 -6.42
N LYS A 97 -13.15 1.71 -7.11
CA LYS A 97 -12.51 2.94 -6.58
C LYS A 97 -11.55 2.72 -5.39
N GLY A 98 -11.50 1.52 -4.80
CA GLY A 98 -10.71 1.22 -3.63
C GLY A 98 -11.12 2.05 -2.41
N ILE A 99 -10.17 2.25 -1.50
CA ILE A 99 -10.32 3.11 -0.33
C ILE A 99 -9.87 4.56 -0.62
N GLY A 100 -9.33 4.81 -1.83
CA GLY A 100 -8.89 6.11 -2.30
C GLY A 100 -7.43 6.44 -1.96
N LEU A 101 -6.67 5.46 -1.45
CA LEU A 101 -5.27 5.66 -1.08
C LEU A 101 -4.38 5.86 -2.30
N ALA A 102 -4.65 5.15 -3.41
CA ALA A 102 -3.89 5.30 -4.64
C ALA A 102 -3.95 6.73 -5.19
N ASP A 103 -5.13 7.38 -5.13
CA ASP A 103 -5.30 8.75 -5.62
C ASP A 103 -4.55 9.76 -4.72
N VAL A 104 -4.50 9.53 -3.40
CA VAL A 104 -3.71 10.37 -2.48
C VAL A 104 -2.23 10.22 -2.75
N LEU A 105 -1.75 8.99 -2.88
CA LEU A 105 -0.34 8.68 -3.15
C LEU A 105 0.12 9.27 -4.49
N TYR A 106 -0.68 9.07 -5.54
CA TYR A 106 -0.42 9.64 -6.87
C TYR A 106 -0.29 11.16 -6.82
N LYS A 107 -1.21 11.86 -6.14
CA LYS A 107 -1.15 13.33 -6.00
C LYS A 107 0.13 13.79 -5.30
N GLN A 108 0.58 13.05 -4.28
CA GLN A 108 1.82 13.37 -3.58
C GLN A 108 3.05 13.20 -4.49
N LEU A 109 3.12 12.09 -5.22
CA LEU A 109 4.22 11.80 -6.15
C LEU A 109 4.30 12.83 -7.28
N VAL A 110 3.17 13.16 -7.93
CA VAL A 110 3.12 14.20 -8.98
C VAL A 110 3.55 15.56 -8.46
N LYS A 111 3.13 15.94 -7.24
CA LYS A 111 3.57 17.18 -6.62
C LYS A 111 5.09 17.22 -6.44
N GLN A 112 5.71 16.10 -6.04
CA GLN A 112 7.17 15.99 -5.91
C GLN A 112 7.87 16.09 -7.27
N ILE A 113 7.35 15.46 -8.33
CA ILE A 113 7.89 15.63 -9.70
C ILE A 113 7.90 17.11 -10.09
N ARG A 114 6.75 17.78 -9.94
CA ARG A 114 6.59 19.18 -10.33
C ARG A 114 7.50 20.11 -9.53
N SER A 115 7.67 19.82 -8.23
CA SER A 115 8.57 20.58 -7.35
C SER A 115 10.06 20.34 -7.66
N ASN A 116 10.43 19.16 -8.14
CA ASN A 116 11.81 18.84 -8.52
C ASN A 116 12.19 19.35 -9.91
N ASN A 117 11.21 19.59 -10.79
CA ASN A 117 11.41 20.15 -12.14
C ASN A 117 11.36 21.68 -12.18
N SER A 118 11.14 22.34 -11.04
CA SER A 118 11.13 23.80 -10.92
C SER A 118 12.41 24.31 -10.26
N ASP A 119 13.51 24.20 -10.99
CA ASP A 119 14.65 25.14 -10.96
C ASP A 119 15.01 25.49 -12.42
N PRO A 120 15.41 26.76 -12.71
CA PRO A 120 15.12 27.43 -13.96
C PRO A 120 16.25 27.34 -15.00
N GLU A 121 15.92 26.96 -16.23
CA GLU A 121 16.71 27.25 -17.44
C GLU A 121 15.95 28.30 -18.26
N GLU A 122 16.25 29.58 -18.05
CA GLU A 122 16.53 30.56 -19.11
C GLU A 122 16.88 31.95 -18.52
N SER A 123 18.18 32.21 -18.42
CA SER A 123 18.73 33.46 -18.94
C SER A 123 20.19 33.20 -19.32
N ASN A 124 20.42 32.79 -20.57
CA ASN A 124 21.74 32.91 -21.15
C ASN A 124 21.69 33.78 -22.41
N SER A 125 22.60 34.75 -22.42
CA SER A 125 23.00 35.68 -23.48
C SER A 125 21.94 36.57 -24.14
N ASP A 126 21.92 37.84 -23.71
CA ASP A 126 22.00 38.92 -24.69
C ASP A 126 23.04 39.94 -24.22
N LYS A 127 24.24 39.83 -24.76
CA LYS A 127 25.25 40.89 -24.73
C LYS A 127 25.29 41.47 -26.13
N PRO A 128 24.93 42.75 -26.30
CA PRO A 128 25.84 43.63 -27.01
C PRO A 128 25.98 45.03 -26.40
N LEU A 129 27.21 45.54 -26.56
CA LEU A 129 27.78 46.87 -26.28
C LEU A 129 27.95 47.30 -24.81
#